data_AF-A0A2P8MGW7-F1
#
_entry.id   AF-A0A2P8MGW7-F1
#
_cell.length_a   1.000
_cell.length_b   1.000
_cell.length_c   1.000
_cell.angle_alpha   90.00
_cell.angle_beta   90.00
_cell.angle_gamma   90.00
#
_symmetry.space_group_name_H-M   'P 1'
#
loop_
_entity.id
_entity.type
_entity.pdbx_description
1 polymer ?
#
loop_
_entity_poly.entity_id
_entity_poly.type
_entity_poly.pdbx_seq_one_letter_code
_entity_poly.pdbx_strand_id
1 'polypeptide(L)'
;MFKADYEKIIETICEYKGITSKQLCEILRDKDCKYTFFLLMKKYGVEFENVTNDLNTISKKQMVYNYKKAKEKFLINKKFREMYLRIDDEVKNII
;
A
#
# COMPACT_ATOMS: atom_id res chain seq x y z
N MET A 1 -10.26 19.48 -2.94
CA MET A 1 -9.67 18.80 -1.78
C MET A 1 -8.56 17.93 -2.33
N PHE A 2 -7.28 18.21 -2.02
CA PHE A 2 -6.19 17.35 -2.48
C PHE A 2 -6.32 15.99 -1.76
N LYS A 3 -6.39 14.88 -2.51
CA LYS A 3 -6.31 13.54 -1.90
C LYS A 3 -5.01 13.41 -1.13
N ALA A 4 -5.07 12.78 0.02
CA ALA A 4 -3.85 12.37 0.71
C ALA A 4 -3.11 11.33 -0.15
N ASP A 5 -1.78 11.36 -0.15
CA ASP A 5 -0.98 10.50 -1.04
C ASP A 5 -1.24 9.00 -0.79
N TYR A 6 -1.60 8.61 0.44
CA TYR A 6 -2.02 7.23 0.73
C TYR A 6 -3.28 6.81 -0.04
N GLU A 7 -4.23 7.73 -0.29
CA GLU A 7 -5.45 7.42 -1.03
C GLU A 7 -5.19 7.25 -2.53
N LYS A 8 -4.17 7.92 -3.08
CA LYS A 8 -3.73 7.71 -4.47
C LYS A 8 -3.08 6.33 -4.63
N ILE A 9 -2.27 5.93 -3.65
CA ILE A 9 -1.68 4.59 -3.60
C ILE A 9 -2.77 3.51 -3.60
N ILE A 10 -3.82 3.70 -2.79
CA ILE A 10 -4.96 2.78 -2.70
C ILE A 10 -5.68 2.67 -4.04
N GLU A 11 -6.00 3.80 -4.67
CA GLU A 11 -6.66 3.80 -5.98
C GLU A 11 -5.85 3.03 -7.02
N THR A 12 -4.54 3.26 -7.08
CA THR A 12 -3.66 2.58 -8.04
C THR A 12 -3.66 1.06 -7.81
N ILE A 13 -3.58 0.62 -6.55
CA ILE A 13 -3.65 -0.81 -6.20
C ILE A 13 -5.01 -1.42 -6.61
N CYS A 14 -6.10 -0.68 -6.39
CA CYS A 14 -7.45 -1.11 -6.74
C CYS A 14 -7.64 -1.21 -8.25
N GLU A 15 -7.17 -0.22 -9.01
CA GLU A 15 -7.16 -0.22 -10.48
C GLU A 15 -6.38 -1.42 -11.02
N TYR A 16 -5.17 -1.67 -10.51
CA TYR A 16 -4.37 -2.84 -10.88
C TYR A 16 -5.09 -4.18 -10.62
N LYS A 17 -5.93 -4.25 -9.57
CA LYS A 17 -6.69 -5.44 -9.21
C LYS A 17 -8.06 -5.54 -9.90
N GLY A 18 -8.49 -4.50 -10.63
CA GLY A 18 -9.84 -4.42 -11.20
C GLY A 18 -10.95 -4.37 -10.15
N ILE A 19 -10.66 -3.83 -8.95
CA ILE A 19 -11.60 -3.70 -7.84
C ILE A 19 -11.83 -2.22 -7.51
N THR A 20 -12.96 -1.89 -6.87
CA THR A 20 -13.28 -0.49 -6.57
C THR A 20 -12.49 0.04 -5.36
N SER A 21 -12.00 1.29 -5.44
CA SER A 21 -11.21 1.97 -4.40
C SER A 21 -11.93 2.24 -3.07
N LYS A 22 -13.26 2.04 -3.02
CA LYS A 22 -14.08 2.24 -1.82
C LYS A 22 -13.77 1.26 -0.68
N GLN A 23 -12.87 0.31 -0.86
CA GLN A 23 -12.61 -0.74 0.11
C GLN A 23 -11.12 -0.87 0.41
N LEU A 24 -10.56 0.14 1.08
CA LEU A 24 -9.25 0.06 1.75
C LEU A 24 -9.15 -1.21 2.64
N CYS A 25 -10.26 -1.58 3.28
CA CYS A 25 -10.39 -2.85 4.01
C CYS A 25 -10.12 -4.08 3.13
N GLU A 26 -10.45 -4.07 1.84
CA GLU A 26 -10.16 -5.17 0.92
C GLU A 26 -8.69 -5.22 0.52
N ILE A 27 -8.06 -4.07 0.26
CA ILE A 27 -6.61 -3.98 0.06
C ILE A 27 -5.87 -4.59 1.25
N LEU A 28 -6.32 -4.30 2.49
CA LEU A 28 -5.69 -4.81 3.70
C LEU A 28 -5.97 -6.31 3.95
N ARG A 29 -6.99 -6.90 3.32
CA ARG A 29 -7.28 -8.34 3.35
C ARG A 29 -6.34 -9.12 2.43
N ASP A 30 -6.08 -8.64 1.21
CA ASP A 30 -5.09 -9.25 0.32
C ASP A 30 -3.67 -8.96 0.85
N LYS A 31 -2.91 -10.03 1.12
CA LYS A 31 -1.58 -9.91 1.71
C LYS A 31 -0.58 -9.20 0.80
N ASP A 32 -0.65 -9.46 -0.51
CA ASP A 32 0.26 -8.85 -1.48
C ASP A 32 -0.12 -7.38 -1.68
N CYS A 33 -1.42 -7.05 -1.79
CA CYS A 33 -1.87 -5.65 -1.85
C CYS A 33 -1.48 -4.86 -0.60
N LYS A 34 -1.75 -5.40 0.59
CA LYS A 34 -1.37 -4.81 1.87
C LYS A 34 0.12 -4.54 1.96
N TYR A 35 0.94 -5.49 1.54
CA TYR A 35 2.40 -5.35 1.60
C TYR A 35 2.90 -4.31 0.60
N THR A 36 2.34 -4.30 -0.61
CA THR A 36 2.61 -3.25 -1.60
C THR A 36 2.24 -1.87 -1.05
N PHE A 37 1.06 -1.73 -0.47
CA PHE A 37 0.61 -0.49 0.16
C PHE A 37 1.63 0.03 1.19
N PHE A 38 2.08 -0.79 2.14
CA PHE A 38 3.04 -0.35 3.14
C PHE A 38 4.43 -0.02 2.60
N LEU A 39 4.88 -0.73 1.55
CA LEU A 39 6.14 -0.40 0.88
C LEU A 39 6.06 0.97 0.20
N LEU A 40 4.98 1.22 -0.55
CA LEU A 40 4.76 2.48 -1.27
C LEU A 40 4.60 3.65 -0.29
N MET A 41 3.82 3.48 0.78
CA MET A 41 3.71 4.48 1.84
C MET A 41 5.08 4.92 2.35
N LYS A 42 5.95 3.96 2.69
CA LYS A 42 7.30 4.28 3.16
C LYS A 42 8.22 4.84 2.08
N LYS A 43 8.06 4.44 0.81
CA LYS A 43 8.81 5.01 -0.30
C LYS A 43 8.47 6.49 -0.54
N TYR A 44 7.18 6.85 -0.48
CA TYR A 44 6.69 8.19 -0.78
C TYR A 44 6.51 9.08 0.46
N GLY A 45 7.10 8.70 1.61
CA GLY A 45 7.08 9.54 2.82
C GLY A 45 5.70 9.69 3.48
N VAL A 46 4.77 8.79 3.19
CA VAL A 46 3.44 8.79 3.80
C VAL A 46 3.55 8.25 5.22
N GLU A 47 3.24 9.11 6.20
CA GLU A 47 3.27 8.73 7.60
C GLU A 47 2.14 7.77 7.96
N PHE A 48 2.44 6.86 8.88
CA PHE A 48 1.48 5.83 9.28
C PHE A 48 0.30 6.42 10.06
N GLU A 49 0.56 7.50 10.79
CA GLU A 49 -0.42 8.30 11.53
C GLU A 49 -1.57 8.77 10.64
N ASN A 50 -1.28 9.17 9.40
CA ASN A 50 -2.29 9.60 8.44
C ASN A 50 -3.29 8.46 8.19
N VAL A 51 -2.78 7.25 7.96
CA VAL A 51 -3.64 6.08 7.70
C VAL A 51 -4.35 5.60 8.96
N THR A 52 -3.71 5.63 10.14
CA THR A 52 -4.36 5.16 11.37
C THR A 52 -5.53 6.04 11.80
N ASN A 53 -5.47 7.34 11.52
CA ASN A 53 -6.56 8.27 11.83
C ASN A 53 -7.80 7.98 10.97
N ASP A 54 -7.58 7.62 9.71
CA ASP A 54 -8.65 7.31 8.75
C ASP A 54 -9.11 5.85 8.84
N LEU A 55 -8.25 4.96 9.37
CA LEU A 55 -8.50 3.54 9.54
C LEU A 55 -8.30 3.11 11.00
N ASN A 56 -9.40 3.08 11.75
CA ASN A 56 -9.46 2.48 13.09
C ASN A 56 -9.25 0.95 13.13
N THR A 57 -8.73 0.34 12.05
CA THR A 57 -8.62 -1.11 11.89
C THR A 57 -7.19 -1.65 12.00
N ILE A 58 -6.17 -0.79 11.99
CA ILE A 58 -4.78 -1.21 12.09
C ILE A 58 -3.95 -0.27 12.96
N SER A 59 -3.21 -0.84 13.92
CA SER A 59 -2.30 -0.07 14.78
C SER A 59 -0.97 0.23 14.08
N LYS A 60 -0.30 1.32 14.48
CA LYS A 60 1.07 1.64 14.05
C LYS A 60 2.05 0.46 14.22
N LYS A 61 1.93 -0.28 15.33
CA LYS A 61 2.75 -1.49 15.59
C LYS A 61 2.53 -2.56 14.52
N GLN A 62 1.27 -2.82 14.15
CA GLN A 62 0.94 -3.74 13.07
C GLN A 62 1.45 -3.25 11.73
N MET A 63 1.35 -1.95 11.41
CA MET A 63 1.87 -1.39 10.16
C MET A 63 3.39 -1.56 10.05
N VAL A 64 4.14 -1.25 11.11
CA VAL A 64 5.61 -1.47 11.16
C VAL A 64 5.97 -2.95 10.97
N TYR A 65 5.24 -3.86 11.62
CA TYR A 65 5.44 -5.30 11.45
C TYR A 65 5.18 -5.74 10.00
N ASN A 66 4.05 -5.33 9.41
CA ASN A 66 3.71 -5.66 8.03
C ASN A 66 4.72 -5.08 7.04
N TYR A 67 5.21 -3.86 7.26
CA TYR A 67 6.26 -3.26 6.42
C TYR A 67 7.56 -4.11 6.44
N LYS A 68 8.00 -4.57 7.62
CA LYS A 68 9.16 -5.47 7.72
C LYS A 68 8.93 -6.77 6.93
N LYS A 69 7.74 -7.37 7.05
CA LYS A 69 7.38 -8.58 6.30
C LYS A 69 7.25 -8.34 4.80
N ALA A 70 6.80 -7.17 4.39
CA ALA A 70 6.74 -6.76 2.99
C ALA A 70 8.15 -6.67 2.39
N LYS A 71 9.10 -6.06 3.11
CA LYS A 71 10.51 -6.01 2.70
C LYS A 71 11.12 -7.40 2.55
N GLU A 72 10.93 -8.28 3.53
CA GLU A 72 11.41 -9.67 3.45
C GLU A 72 10.89 -10.36 2.17
N LYS A 73 9.57 -10.26 1.93
CA LYS A 73 8.93 -10.87 0.76
C LYS A 73 9.39 -10.25 -0.56
N PHE A 74 9.62 -8.93 -0.62
CA PHE A 74 10.13 -8.25 -1.81
C PHE A 74 11.50 -8.80 -2.26
N LEU A 75 12.36 -9.15 -1.32
CA LEU A 75 13.69 -9.69 -1.62
C LEU A 75 13.62 -11.11 -2.21
N ILE A 76 12.76 -11.96 -1.64
CA ILE A 76 12.76 -13.40 -1.96
C ILE A 76 11.71 -13.81 -3.01
N ASN A 77 10.64 -13.03 -3.21
CA ASN A 77 9.52 -13.40 -4.07
C ASN A 77 9.48 -12.54 -5.33
N LYS A 78 9.97 -13.10 -6.45
CA LYS A 78 10.03 -12.42 -7.76
C LYS A 78 8.66 -11.91 -8.23
N LYS A 79 7.62 -12.74 -8.15
CA LYS A 79 6.25 -12.39 -8.59
C LYS A 79 5.71 -11.17 -7.83
N PHE A 80 5.88 -11.17 -6.51
CA PHE A 80 5.48 -10.05 -5.67
C PHE A 80 6.28 -8.79 -5.99
N ARG A 81 7.60 -8.91 -6.18
CA ARG A 81 8.47 -7.79 -6.57
C ARG A 81 8.06 -7.19 -7.91
N GLU A 82 7.77 -8.01 -8.91
CA GLU A 82 7.31 -7.53 -10.22
C GLU A 82 5.96 -6.81 -10.13
N MET A 83 5.02 -7.34 -9.33
CA MET A 83 3.75 -6.67 -9.06
C MET A 83 3.96 -5.30 -8.39
N TYR A 84 4.81 -5.26 -7.36
CA TYR A 84 5.15 -4.01 -6.68
C TYR A 84 5.72 -2.99 -7.67
N LEU A 85 6.70 -3.38 -8.50
CA LEU A 85 7.37 -2.44 -9.42
C LEU A 85 6.40 -1.86 -10.46
N ARG A 86 5.46 -2.66 -10.97
CA ARG A 86 4.43 -2.15 -11.89
C ARG A 86 3.54 -1.10 -11.24
N ILE A 87 3.04 -1.39 -10.05
CA ILE A 87 2.19 -0.46 -9.29
C ILE A 87 3.00 0.80 -8.91
N ASP A 88 4.27 0.63 -8.55
CA ASP A 88 5.18 1.71 -8.20
C ASP A 88 5.43 2.67 -9.38
N ASP A 89 5.57 2.14 -10.60
CA ASP A 89 5.69 2.94 -11.82
C ASP A 89 4.43 3.77 -12.08
N GLU A 90 3.24 3.22 -11.82
CA GLU A 90 1.96 3.93 -11.93
C GLU A 90 1.84 5.02 -10.86
N VAL A 91 2.11 4.69 -9.59
CA VAL A 91 2.04 5.62 -8.46
C VAL A 91 3.01 6.80 -8.62
N LYS A 92 4.21 6.55 -9.15
CA LYS A 92 5.22 7.60 -9.41
C LYS A 92 4.72 8.71 -10.34
N ASN A 93 3.75 8.42 -11.22
CA ASN A 93 3.23 9.40 -12.17
C ASN A 93 2.10 10.27 -11.59
N ILE A 94 1.64 9.99 -10.37
CA ILE A 94 0.47 10.65 -9.76
C ILE A 94 0.71 11.25 -8.36
N ILE A 95 1.81 10.86 -7.69
CA ILE A 95 2.24 11.45 -6.40
C ILE A 95 3.15 12.64 -6.64
#